data_AF-A0A0C5BTK6-F1
#
_entry.id   AF-A0A0C5BTK6-F1
#
_cell.length_a   1.000
_cell.length_b   1.000
_cell.length_c   1.000
_cell.angle_alpha   90.00
_cell.angle_beta   90.00
_cell.angle_gamma   90.00
#
_symmetry.space_group_name_H-M   'P 1'
#
loop_
_entity.id
_entity.type
_entity.pdbx_description
1 polymer ?
#
loop_
_entity_poly.entity_id
_entity_poly.type
_entity_poly.pdbx_seq_one_letter_code
_entity_poly.pdbx_strand_id
1 'polypeptide(L)' 'MARVNSYEIVTYDSDGAIIPLDGLRISFRNNDFGWCFMKEYKSLYPFYDFGLVSIGNAQVNL' A
#
# COMPACT_ATOMS: atom_id res chain seq x y z
N MET A 1 -7.32 -19.91 7.54
CA MET A 1 -7.57 -18.81 6.57
C MET A 1 -6.98 -17.54 7.15
N ALA A 2 -6.09 -16.85 6.43
CA ALA A 2 -5.58 -15.55 6.87
C ALA A 2 -6.72 -14.51 6.77
N ARG A 3 -6.99 -13.78 7.85
CA ARG A 3 -7.98 -12.70 7.86
C ARG A 3 -7.27 -11.39 7.50
N VAL A 4 -7.63 -10.80 6.37
CA VAL A 4 -7.18 -9.46 5.99
C VAL A 4 -7.88 -8.44 6.89
N ASN A 5 -7.11 -7.62 7.57
CA ASN A 5 -7.61 -6.61 8.51
C ASN A 5 -7.49 -5.18 7.94
N SER A 6 -6.49 -4.95 7.08
CA SER A 6 -6.26 -3.66 6.43
C SER A 6 -5.48 -3.85 5.13
N TYR A 7 -5.35 -2.75 4.38
CA TYR A 7 -4.54 -2.63 3.19
C TYR A 7 -3.58 -1.46 3.36
N GLU A 8 -2.38 -1.61 2.82
CA GLU A 8 -1.37 -0.56 2.85
C GLU A 8 -0.78 -0.31 1.46
N ILE A 9 -0.46 0.94 1.16
CA ILE A 9 0.28 1.33 -0.03
C ILE A 9 1.76 1.38 0.32
N VAL A 10 2.57 0.64 -0.42
CA VAL A 10 4.03 0.69 -0.38
C VAL A 10 4.53 1.44 -1.60
N THR A 11 5.47 2.36 -1.41
CA THR A 11 6.06 3.14 -2.49
C THR A 11 7.45 2.63 -2.82
N TYR A 12 7.75 2.61 -4.12
CA TYR A 12 9.04 2.20 -4.68
C TYR A 12 9.58 3.35 -5.54
N ASP A 13 10.87 3.61 -5.46
CA ASP A 13 11.54 4.48 -6.44
C ASP A 13 11.78 3.76 -7.78
N SER A 14 12.40 4.46 -8.72
CA SER A 14 12.75 3.92 -10.04
C SER A 14 13.74 2.75 -10.01
N ASP A 15 14.50 2.61 -8.93
CA ASP A 15 15.47 1.52 -8.73
C ASP A 15 14.81 0.33 -8.01
N GLY A 16 13.54 0.45 -7.62
CA GLY A 16 12.76 -0.56 -6.91
C GLY A 16 12.99 -0.56 -5.39
N ALA A 17 13.67 0.45 -4.84
CA ALA A 17 13.86 0.57 -3.40
C ALA A 17 12.59 1.06 -2.72
N ILE A 18 12.24 0.46 -1.57
CA ILE A 18 11.09 0.90 -0.77
C ILE A 18 11.46 2.19 -0.06
N ILE A 19 10.67 3.23 -0.29
CA ILE A 19 10.91 4.55 0.28
C ILE A 19 9.62 5.15 0.83
N PRO A 20 9.67 5.85 1.99
CA PRO A 20 8.53 6.58 2.50
C PRO A 20 8.34 7.88 1.70
N LEU A 21 7.10 8.20 1.37
CA LEU A 21 6.70 9.53 0.89
C LEU A 21 5.84 10.22 1.96
N ASP A 22 6.39 11.30 2.51
CA ASP A 22 5.71 12.07 3.55
C ASP A 22 4.43 12.73 3.03
N GLY A 23 3.41 12.76 3.89
CA GLY A 23 2.13 13.40 3.58
C GLY A 23 1.15 12.54 2.78
N LEU A 24 1.54 11.34 2.34
CA LEU A 24 0.62 10.40 1.71
C LEU A 24 -0.12 9.56 2.75
N ARG A 25 -1.41 9.37 2.53
CA ARG A 25 -2.19 8.40 3.28
C ARG A 25 -1.88 7.01 2.71
N ILE A 26 -1.26 6.17 3.51
CA ILE A 26 -0.86 4.83 3.08
C ILE A 26 -1.70 3.69 3.65
N SER A 27 -2.55 3.93 4.65
CA SER A 27 -3.34 2.87 5.31
C SER A 27 -4.85 2.98 5.05
N PHE A 28 -5.46 1.84 4.70
CA PHE A 28 -6.84 1.72 4.26
C PHE A 28 -7.51 0.48 4.85
N ARG A 29 -8.83 0.56 5.11
CA ARG A 29 -9.64 -0.62 5.50
C ARG A 29 -10.23 -1.36 4.30
N ASN A 30 -10.37 -0.68 3.17
CA ASN A 30 -11.00 -1.19 1.96
C ASN A 30 -10.00 -1.10 0.79
N ASN A 31 -9.88 -2.20 0.05
CA ASN A 31 -9.01 -2.34 -1.12
C ASN A 31 -9.28 -1.29 -2.19
N ASP A 32 -10.56 -1.08 -2.53
CA ASP A 32 -10.96 -0.19 -3.64
C ASP A 32 -10.55 1.27 -3.36
N PHE A 33 -10.63 1.68 -2.09
CA PHE A 33 -10.14 2.99 -1.68
C PHE A 33 -8.63 3.09 -1.85
N GLY A 34 -7.87 2.10 -1.38
CA GLY A 34 -6.41 2.07 -1.59
C GLY A 34 -6.04 2.15 -3.08
N TRP A 35 -6.76 1.42 -3.94
CA TRP A 35 -6.55 1.45 -5.38
C TRP A 35 -6.82 2.82 -6.01
N CYS A 36 -7.88 3.51 -5.59
CA CYS A 36 -8.16 4.87 -6.06
C CYS A 36 -7.03 5.85 -5.71
N PHE A 37 -6.54 5.80 -4.48
CA PHE A 37 -5.40 6.62 -4.05
C PHE A 37 -4.12 6.28 -4.79
N MET A 38 -3.84 5.00 -5.09
CA MET A 38 -2.68 4.64 -5.91
C MET A 38 -2.69 5.28 -7.30
N LYS A 39 -3.85 5.35 -7.96
CA LYS A 39 -3.97 6.01 -9.27
C LYS A 39 -3.69 7.51 -9.17
N GLU A 40 -4.20 8.16 -8.14
CA GLU A 40 -3.92 9.56 -7.84
C GLU A 40 -2.43 9.78 -7.57
N TYR A 41 -1.82 8.94 -6.74
CA TYR A 41 -0.40 9.02 -6.41
C TYR A 41 0.48 8.79 -7.62
N LYS A 42 0.17 7.84 -8.50
CA LYS A 42 0.93 7.65 -9.75
C LYS A 42 0.83 8.88 -10.67
N SER A 43 -0.29 9.59 -10.65
CA SER A 43 -0.44 10.85 -11.40
C SER A 43 0.40 11.99 -10.80
N LEU A 44 0.51 12.07 -9.47
CA LEU A 44 1.28 13.11 -8.78
C LEU A 44 2.79 12.82 -8.75
N TYR A 45 3.16 11.54 -8.70
CA TYR A 45 4.53 11.03 -8.53
C TYR A 45 4.86 10.02 -9.64
N PRO A 46 5.03 10.47 -10.90
CA PRO A 46 5.16 9.57 -12.05
C PRO A 46 6.39 8.67 -12.03
N PHE A 47 7.46 9.09 -11.34
CA PHE A 47 8.72 8.34 -11.21
C PHE A 47 8.72 7.30 -10.09
N TYR A 48 7.62 7.18 -9.36
CA TYR A 48 7.47 6.24 -8.26
C TYR A 48 6.44 5.18 -8.65
N ASP A 49 6.64 3.97 -8.17
CA ASP A 49 5.67 2.90 -8.26
C ASP A 49 5.00 2.67 -6.91
N PHE A 50 3.78 2.15 -6.95
CA PHE A 50 2.94 1.96 -5.79
C PHE A 50 2.39 0.54 -5.80
N GLY A 51 2.43 -0.13 -4.64
CA GLY A 51 1.87 -1.46 -4.47
C GLY A 51 0.83 -1.48 -3.34
N LEU A 52 -0.35 -2.05 -3.60
CA LEU A 52 -1.36 -2.28 -2.56
C LEU A 52 -1.18 -3.66 -1.96
N VAL A 53 -0.82 -3.72 -0.68
CA VAL A 53 -0.64 -4.98 0.05
C VAL A 53 -1.79 -5.20 1.01
N SER A 54 -2.19 -6.46 1.20
CA SER A 54 -3.15 -6.85 2.23
C SER A 54 -2.42 -7.23 3.51
N ILE A 55 -2.80 -6.62 4.62
CA ILE A 55 -2.25 -6.91 5.94
C ILE A 55 -3.19 -7.89 6.62
N GLY A 56 -2.71 -9.13 6.76
CA GLY A 56 -3.41 -10.18 7.49
C GLY A 56 -2.71 -10.53 8.79
N ASN A 57 -3.47 -10.75 9.87
CA ASN A 57 -2.91 -11.37 11.06
C ASN A 57 -2.81 -12.87 10.81
N ALA A 58 -1.60 -13.42 10.80
CA ALA A 58 -1.41 -14.85 10.97
C ALA A 58 -1.81 -15.19 12.41
N GLN A 59 -2.93 -15.88 12.60
CA GLN A 59 -3.17 -16.57 13.87
C GLN A 59 -2.19 -17.73 13.93
N VAL A 60 -1.05 -17.51 14.60
CA VAL A 60 -0.18 -18.59 15.02
C VAL A 60 -0.87 -19.20 16.24
N ASN A 61 -1.57 -20.33 16.04
CA ASN A 61 -2.04 -21.13 17.17
C ASN A 61 -0.79 -21.74 17.82
N LEU A 62 -0.44 -21.26 19.02
CA LEU A 62 0.47 -21.93 19.94
C LEU A 62 -0.31 -22.91 20.81
#